data_AF-A0A192GZN8-F1
#
_entry.id   AF-A0A192GZN8-F1
#
_cell.length_a   1.000
_cell.length_b   1.000
_cell.length_c   1.000
_cell.angle_alpha   90.00
_cell.angle_beta   90.00
_cell.angle_gamma   90.00
#
_symmetry.space_group_name_H-M   'P 1'
#
loop_
_entity.id
_entity.type
_entity.pdbx_description
1 polymer ?
#
loop_
_entity_poly.entity_id
_entity_poly.type
_entity_poly.pdbx_seq_one_letter_code
_entity_poly.pdbx_strand_id
1 'polypeptide(L)' 'MRRVVFGIWFLSMFYFIIYAFMPGYKALVNQSGVLSILHAIMGIILMGGLFIYVVTGLHHFFTR' A
#
# COMPACT_ATOMS: atom_id res chain seq x y z
N MET A 1 17.81 -4.82 -2.67
CA MET A 1 16.62 -5.10 -1.83
C MET A 1 15.80 -3.84 -1.51
N ARG A 2 16.39 -2.76 -0.97
CA ARG A 2 15.64 -1.52 -0.62
C ARG A 2 14.80 -0.95 -1.77
N ARG A 3 15.34 -0.85 -2.99
CA ARG A 3 14.62 -0.35 -4.19
C ARG A 3 13.39 -1.19 -4.56
N VAL A 4 13.46 -2.51 -4.36
CA VAL A 4 12.36 -3.44 -4.65
C VAL A 4 11.22 -3.24 -3.64
N VAL A 5 11.55 -3.10 -2.35
CA VAL A 5 10.57 -2.80 -1.30
C VAL A 5 9.86 -1.46 -1.58
N PHE A 6 10.62 -0.43 -1.94
CA PHE A 6 10.05 0.85 -2.39
C PHE A 6 9.13 0.69 -3.60
N GLY A 7 9.54 -0.08 -4.61
CA GLY A 7 8.75 -0.32 -5.81
C GLY A 7 7.42 -1.02 -5.52
N ILE A 8 7.44 -2.05 -4.67
CA ILE A 8 6.23 -2.80 -4.28
C ILE A 8 5.29 -1.90 -3.46
N TRP A 9 5.84 -1.09 -2.54
CA TRP A 9 5.05 -0.12 -1.78
C TRP A 9 4.44 0.96 -2.67
N PHE A 10 5.20 1.46 -3.66
CA PHE A 10 4.71 2.45 -4.60
C PHE A 10 3.61 1.88 -5.51
N LEU A 11 3.74 0.61 -5.89
CA LEU A 11 2.69 -0.11 -6.61
C LEU A 11 1.41 -0.23 -5.79
N SER A 12 1.51 -0.52 -4.48
CA SER A 12 0.32 -0.55 -3.61
C SER A 12 -0.31 0.82 -3.45
N MET A 13 0.48 1.89 -3.40
CA MET A 13 -0.05 3.26 -3.41
C MET A 13 -0.86 3.55 -4.69
N PHE A 14 -0.32 3.24 -5.87
CA PHE A 14 -1.05 3.40 -7.13
C PHE A 14 -2.32 2.57 -7.21
N TYR A 15 -2.26 1.32 -6.73
CA TYR A 15 -3.43 0.45 -6.64
C TYR A 15 -4.58 1.12 -5.84
N PHE A 16 -4.28 1.71 -4.67
CA PHE A 16 -5.29 2.37 -3.85
C PHE A 16 -5.78 3.70 -4.43
N ILE A 17 -4.94 4.42 -5.18
CA ILE A 17 -5.38 5.59 -5.95
C ILE A 17 -6.44 5.16 -6.97
N ILE A 18 -6.15 4.16 -7.79
CA ILE A 18 -7.12 3.64 -8.78
C ILE A 18 -8.40 3.16 -8.08
N TYR A 19 -8.26 2.40 -6.99
CA TYR A 19 -9.40 1.95 -6.20
C TYR A 19 -10.23 3.10 -5.66
N ALA A 20 -9.63 4.20 -5.19
CA ALA A 20 -10.36 5.33 -4.66
C ALA A 20 -11.23 6.02 -5.73
N PHE A 21 -10.71 6.18 -6.94
CA PHE A 21 -11.31 6.97 -8.02
C PHE A 21 -12.15 6.17 -9.03
N MET A 22 -12.09 4.84 -9.01
CA MET A 22 -12.81 3.99 -9.98
C MET A 22 -13.91 3.16 -9.30
N PRO A 23 -15.18 3.63 -9.27
CA PRO A 23 -16.28 2.94 -8.59
C PRO A 23 -16.52 1.52 -9.12
N GLY A 24 -16.34 1.30 -10.42
CA GLY A 24 -16.46 -0.03 -11.03
C GLY A 24 -15.44 -1.02 -10.46
N TYR A 25 -14.23 -0.57 -10.16
CA TYR A 25 -13.21 -1.42 -9.55
C TYR A 25 -13.59 -1.80 -8.10
N LYS A 26 -14.19 -0.88 -7.34
CA LYS A 26 -14.73 -1.20 -5.99
C LYS A 26 -15.80 -2.28 -6.05
N ALA A 27 -16.71 -2.20 -7.01
CA ALA A 27 -17.75 -3.21 -7.20
C ALA A 27 -17.15 -4.60 -7.50
N LEU A 28 -16.13 -4.67 -8.36
CA LEU A 28 -15.44 -5.91 -8.68
C LEU A 28 -14.71 -6.51 -7.47
N VAL A 29 -14.03 -5.68 -6.67
CA VAL A 29 -13.37 -6.12 -5.44
C VAL A 29 -14.39 -6.67 -4.44
N ASN A 30 -15.54 -6.02 -4.29
CA ASN A 30 -16.58 -6.45 -3.36
C ASN A 30 -17.29 -7.74 -3.80
N GLN A 31 -17.35 -8.02 -5.10
CA GLN A 31 -18.00 -9.21 -5.66
C GLN A 31 -17.06 -10.42 -5.80
N SER A 32 -15.74 -10.21 -5.77
CA SER A 32 -14.75 -11.27 -5.98
C SER A 32 -13.88 -11.50 -4.73
N GLY A 33 -13.97 -12.71 -4.16
CA GLY A 33 -13.15 -13.10 -3.02
C GLY A 33 -11.64 -13.01 -3.28
N VAL A 34 -11.19 -13.33 -4.51
CA VAL A 34 -9.78 -13.22 -4.90
C VAL A 34 -9.32 -11.77 -4.93
N LEU A 35 -10.12 -10.87 -5.51
CA LEU A 35 -9.79 -9.44 -5.54
C LEU A 35 -9.84 -8.82 -4.14
N SER A 36 -10.74 -9.29 -3.27
CA SER A 36 -10.80 -8.88 -1.87
C SER A 36 -9.54 -9.28 -1.09
N ILE A 37 -9.03 -10.50 -1.27
CA ILE A 37 -7.76 -10.94 -0.68
C ILE A 37 -6.59 -10.10 -1.21
N LEU A 38 -6.53 -9.88 -2.53
CA LEU A 38 -5.51 -9.03 -3.13
C LEU A 38 -5.57 -7.61 -2.55
N HIS A 39 -6.77 -7.05 -2.42
CA HIS A 39 -6.99 -5.73 -1.83
C HIS A 39 -6.45 -5.67 -0.39
N ALA A 40 -6.73 -6.68 0.42
CA ALA A 40 -6.23 -6.77 1.79
C ALA A 40 -4.70 -6.85 1.85
N ILE A 41 -4.07 -7.69 1.01
CA ILE A 41 -2.61 -7.81 0.93
C ILE A 41 -1.98 -6.47 0.54
N MET A 42 -2.53 -5.81 -0.48
CA MET A 42 -2.06 -4.49 -0.92
C MET A 42 -2.19 -3.46 0.20
N GLY A 43 -3.25 -3.54 1.01
CA GLY A 43 -3.46 -2.68 2.18
C GLY A 43 -2.39 -2.87 3.24
N ILE A 44 -2.05 -4.13 3.57
CA ILE A 44 -0.97 -4.45 4.51
C ILE A 44 0.37 -3.90 4.01
N ILE A 45 0.66 -4.07 2.72
CA ILE A 45 1.89 -3.54 2.10
C ILE A 45 1.95 -2.02 2.23
N LEU A 46 0.86 -1.33 1.88
CA LEU A 46 0.80 0.14 1.93
C LEU A 46 1.01 0.66 3.36
N MET A 47 0.27 0.12 4.33
CA MET A 47 0.35 0.53 5.74
C MET A 47 1.69 0.16 6.36
N GLY A 48 2.18 -1.06 6.12
CA GLY A 48 3.47 -1.53 6.64
C GLY A 48 4.64 -0.71 6.10
N GLY A 49 4.64 -0.40 4.81
CA GLY A 49 5.69 0.46 4.24
C GLY A 49 5.59 1.90 4.71
N LEU A 50 4.38 2.45 4.87
CA LEU A 50 4.20 3.79 5.44
C LEU A 50 4.74 3.85 6.87
N PHE A 51 4.42 2.86 7.69
CA PHE A 51 4.93 2.75 9.07
C PHE A 51 6.46 2.73 9.10
N ILE A 52 7.11 1.94 8.24
CA ILE A 52 8.57 1.90 8.14
C ILE A 52 9.13 3.29 7.78
N TYR A 53 8.53 4.01 6.82
CA TYR A 53 8.99 5.36 6.47
C TYR A 53 8.83 6.34 7.61
N VAL A 54 7.71 6.30 8.33
CA VAL A 54 7.47 7.18 9.46
C VAL A 54 8.47 6.90 10.58
N VAL A 55 8.63 5.64 10.99
CA VAL A 55 9.57 5.26 12.06
C VAL A 55 11.01 5.59 11.70
N THR A 56 11.44 5.27 10.47
CA THR A 56 12.81 5.58 10.04
C THR A 56 13.05 7.08 9.91
N GLY A 57 12.07 7.84 9.43
CA GLY A 57 12.12 9.31 9.37
C GLY A 57 12.20 9.95 10.75
N LEU A 58 11.34 9.52 11.69
CA LEU A 58 11.35 10.00 13.07
C LEU A 58 12.68 9.66 13.76
N HIS A 59 13.13 8.40 13.67
CA HIS A 59 14.42 8.01 14.24
C HIS A 59 15.54 8.90 13.69
N HIS A 60 15.58 9.14 12.38
CA HIS A 60 16.60 9.99 11.77
C HIS A 60 16.55 11.45 12.26
N PHE A 61 15.35 11.97 12.50
CA PHE A 61 15.14 13.33 13.00
C PHE A 61 15.60 13.51 14.44
N PHE A 62 15.45 12.49 15.29
CA PHE A 62 15.79 12.58 16.72
C PHE A 62 17.21 12.08 17.07
N THR A 63 17.85 11.29 16.20
CA THR A 63 19.20 10.72 16.43
C THR A 63 20.31 11.42 15.63
N ARG A 64 19.97 12.48 14.90
CA ARG A 64 20.91 13.45 14.32
C ARG A 64 20.63 14.82 14.89
#